data_AF-A0A6A3IG09-F1
#
_entry.id   AF-A0A6A3IG09-F1
#
_cell.length_a   1.000
_cell.length_b   1.000
_cell.length_c   1.000
_cell.angle_alpha   90.00
_cell.angle_beta   90.00
_cell.angle_gamma   90.00
#
_symmetry.space_group_name_H-M   'P 1'
#
loop_
_entity.id
_entity.type
_entity.pdbx_description
1 polymer ?
#
loop_
_entity_poly.entity_id
_entity_poly.type
_entity_poly.pdbx_seq_one_letter_code
_entity_poly.pdbx_strand_id
1 'polypeptide(L)'
;MREANPAHRKRRRKTGVSSPIKTANPDRVQKEVLAALSNRGVGHEETAKTWDETTAICGECIKQVAQQDQARRKAVIGVLNAQHRAHLLNRKDLLAVTEEDIREAHLVRLGQRLERTMDHMRWEFKRVSNWEKDQTISAIKQMHGEKFRREMNIASKFGSEWKPVLGTAHNAFHGMALEVEFDKFVTIPNERRLTPADNRHLMQEITQEEVILAIRSLNRHKAAGPDGLNNDFFKDYQALLVPAMMAIGNELLKGGDPPPSFLEGLIIPLRKKGDSDDAMDFRPISLLQTGYKVYTKVIAARVQRVLGKPIGESQQGFVHGRQMLKTVMMMLAVLATAAAKPEVAAAFSELILLLDFRKAYDTVARDFLFLTLIKFGFSPEFVAMIQRIHVGTTARFQVNGELSDPLQVKSGIRQGCPLAPLLFLLAAEVLALAIQQDQDLVGITVPGRGVRGENKNSQLSWMIPRCFLARRSSCHASWKSWNGLANCQGCKCNRQRAVPYFSTQQSTCESITGFRC
;
A
#
# COMPACT_ATOMS: atom_id res chain seq x y z
N MET A 1 18.88 -34.78 36.05
CA MET A 1 18.88 -34.41 34.62
C MET A 1 17.60 -34.94 33.98
N ARG A 2 16.68 -34.03 33.61
CA ARG A 2 15.63 -34.24 32.61
C ARG A 2 15.03 -32.87 32.33
N GLU A 3 15.49 -32.25 31.25
CA GLU A 3 14.95 -31.02 30.70
C GLU A 3 13.60 -31.29 30.01
N ALA A 4 12.59 -30.48 30.31
CA ALA A 4 11.32 -30.45 29.61
C ALA A 4 11.11 -29.06 28.98
N ASN A 5 11.53 -28.98 27.72
CA ASN A 5 10.97 -28.24 26.58
C ASN A 5 9.95 -27.10 26.83
N PRO A 6 10.26 -25.81 26.54
CA PRO A 6 9.31 -24.70 26.60
C PRO A 6 8.57 -24.53 25.26
N ALA A 7 7.80 -25.52 24.86
CA ALA A 7 6.85 -25.42 23.74
C ALA A 7 5.42 -25.49 24.29
N HIS A 8 4.86 -24.33 24.65
CA HIS A 8 3.41 -24.01 24.67
C HIS A 8 3.09 -22.97 25.75
N ARG A 9 2.95 -21.69 25.35
CA ARG A 9 1.86 -20.78 25.77
C ARG A 9 2.05 -19.37 25.18
N LYS A 10 1.91 -19.23 23.86
CA LYS A 10 1.45 -17.95 23.28
C LYS A 10 -0.07 -17.91 23.31
N ARG A 11 -0.67 -17.92 24.50
CA ARG A 11 -2.05 -17.44 24.67
C ARG A 11 -2.00 -15.92 24.59
N ARG A 12 -2.26 -15.37 23.40
CA ARG A 12 -2.66 -13.96 23.25
C ARG A 12 -3.87 -13.76 24.16
N ARG A 13 -3.68 -13.14 25.33
CA ARG A 13 -4.79 -12.62 26.13
C ARG A 13 -5.51 -11.60 25.24
N LYS A 14 -6.73 -11.93 24.82
CA LYS A 14 -7.69 -10.96 24.29
C LYS A 14 -8.07 -10.05 25.45
N THR A 15 -7.33 -8.96 25.64
CA THR A 15 -7.64 -7.94 26.63
C THR A 15 -8.32 -6.77 25.93
N GLY A 16 -9.59 -6.55 26.25
CA GLY A 16 -10.33 -5.29 26.07
C GLY A 16 -10.59 -4.86 24.63
N VAL A 17 -11.87 -4.70 24.28
CA VAL A 17 -12.28 -3.93 23.10
C VAL A 17 -11.84 -2.49 23.34
N SER A 18 -10.69 -2.07 22.79
CA SER A 18 -10.38 -0.64 22.70
C SER A 18 -11.13 -0.10 21.50
N SER A 19 -12.18 0.67 21.75
CA SER A 19 -12.89 1.35 20.69
C SER A 19 -11.94 2.26 19.89
N PRO A 20 -12.21 2.45 18.61
CA PRO A 20 -11.21 2.89 17.63
C PRO A 20 -11.01 4.40 17.57
N ILE A 21 -11.94 5.10 18.20
CA ILE A 21 -11.97 6.54 18.29
C ILE A 21 -11.15 6.86 19.54
N LYS A 22 -9.99 7.50 19.36
CA LYS A 22 -9.12 7.91 20.49
C LYS A 22 -9.77 8.94 21.42
N THR A 23 -11.05 9.24 21.23
CA THR A 23 -11.78 10.31 21.91
C THR A 23 -13.25 9.92 22.04
N ALA A 24 -13.83 10.30 23.17
CA ALA A 24 -15.22 10.09 23.58
C ALA A 24 -15.71 8.68 23.96
N ASN A 25 -16.75 8.65 24.81
CA ASN A 25 -17.52 7.47 25.16
C ASN A 25 -18.15 6.88 23.87
N PRO A 26 -17.83 5.62 23.50
CA PRO A 26 -18.31 4.99 22.27
C PRO A 26 -19.83 5.04 22.08
N ASP A 27 -20.59 4.87 23.16
CA ASP A 27 -22.05 4.85 23.11
C ASP A 27 -22.63 6.22 22.74
N ARG A 28 -21.96 7.30 23.15
CA ARG A 28 -22.37 8.67 22.80
C ARG A 28 -22.12 8.98 21.34
N VAL A 29 -20.94 8.60 20.85
CA VAL A 29 -20.61 8.73 19.43
C VAL A 29 -21.61 7.94 18.59
N GLN A 30 -21.93 6.72 18.99
CA GLN A 30 -22.91 5.90 18.30
C GLN A 30 -24.28 6.55 18.28
N LYS A 31 -24.75 7.10 19.40
CA LYS A 31 -26.04 7.79 19.46
C LYS A 31 -26.10 9.01 18.55
N GLU A 32 -25.08 9.87 18.58
CA GLU A 32 -25.06 11.08 17.75
C GLU A 32 -24.91 10.79 16.26
N VAL A 33 -24.02 9.86 15.89
CA VAL A 33 -23.82 9.45 14.50
C VAL A 33 -25.09 8.79 13.94
N LEU A 34 -25.73 7.90 14.69
CA LEU A 34 -26.98 7.27 14.24
C LEU A 34 -28.12 8.28 14.11
N ALA A 35 -28.25 9.23 15.04
CA ALA A 35 -29.24 10.29 14.95
C ALA A 35 -29.02 11.17 13.71
N ALA A 36 -27.78 11.60 13.47
CA ALA A 36 -27.43 12.43 12.32
C ALA A 36 -27.70 11.73 10.98
N LEU A 37 -27.37 10.44 10.89
CA LEU A 37 -27.55 9.65 9.67
C LEU A 37 -29.02 9.26 9.44
N SER A 38 -29.78 8.99 10.50
CA SER A 38 -31.21 8.70 10.42
C SER A 38 -32.01 9.91 9.91
N ASN A 39 -31.66 11.12 10.35
CA ASN A 39 -32.33 12.35 9.89
C ASN A 39 -32.15 12.63 8.39
N ARG A 40 -31.13 12.02 7.78
CA ARG A 40 -30.76 12.25 6.38
C ARG A 40 -31.25 11.15 5.43
N GLY A 41 -31.74 10.02 5.94
CA GLY A 41 -32.17 8.89 5.11
C GLY A 41 -31.02 8.13 4.43
N VAL A 42 -29.85 8.08 5.08
CA VAL A 42 -28.65 7.42 4.53
C VAL A 42 -28.92 5.92 4.33
N GLY A 43 -28.79 5.43 3.10
CA GLY A 43 -28.83 4.00 2.78
C GLY A 43 -29.54 3.61 1.48
N HIS A 44 -30.38 4.45 0.89
CA HIS A 44 -31.15 4.07 -0.30
C HIS A 44 -30.82 4.84 -1.58
N GLU A 45 -30.24 6.05 -1.50
CA GLU A 45 -29.95 6.91 -2.65
C GLU A 45 -28.61 7.67 -2.51
N GLU A 46 -27.61 7.04 -1.88
CA GLU A 46 -26.28 7.65 -1.79
C GLU A 46 -25.61 7.70 -3.17
N THR A 47 -25.23 8.91 -3.57
CA THR A 47 -24.48 9.22 -4.78
C THR A 47 -23.09 9.69 -4.44
N ALA A 48 -22.22 9.80 -5.45
CA ALA A 48 -20.89 10.39 -5.27
C ALA A 48 -20.92 11.80 -4.64
N LYS A 49 -21.97 12.59 -4.92
CA LYS A 49 -22.14 13.94 -4.37
C LYS A 49 -22.55 13.93 -2.90
N THR A 50 -23.45 13.04 -2.51
CA THR A 50 -23.97 12.98 -1.13
C THR A 50 -22.99 12.27 -0.19
N TRP A 51 -22.14 11.38 -0.71
CA TRP A 51 -21.19 10.61 0.10
C TRP A 51 -20.25 11.49 0.93
N ASP A 52 -19.65 12.50 0.30
CA ASP A 52 -18.68 13.38 0.96
C ASP A 52 -19.36 14.21 2.05
N GLU A 53 -20.60 14.64 1.83
CA GLU A 53 -21.40 15.34 2.83
C GLU A 53 -21.77 14.41 4.00
N THR A 54 -22.16 13.17 3.72
CA THR A 54 -22.50 12.16 4.74
C THR A 54 -21.29 11.80 5.61
N THR A 55 -20.13 11.60 4.99
CA THR A 55 -18.89 11.30 5.72
C THR A 55 -18.36 12.52 6.49
N ALA A 56 -18.53 13.74 5.97
CA ALA A 56 -18.22 14.97 6.69
C ALA A 56 -19.04 15.11 7.97
N ILE A 57 -20.36 14.90 7.91
CA ILE A 57 -21.24 14.90 9.09
C ILE A 57 -20.78 13.88 10.13
N CYS A 58 -20.47 12.64 9.70
CA CYS A 58 -19.94 11.62 10.62
C CYS A 58 -18.67 12.11 11.33
N GLY A 59 -17.74 12.68 10.56
CA GLY A 59 -16.49 13.23 11.09
C GLY A 59 -16.71 14.38 12.06
N GLU A 60 -17.67 15.27 11.78
CA GLU A 60 -18.05 16.38 12.65
C GLU A 60 -18.70 15.89 13.95
N CYS A 61 -19.65 14.97 13.90
CA CYS A 61 -20.22 14.35 15.10
C CYS A 61 -19.12 13.75 15.98
N ILE A 62 -18.20 12.97 15.40
CA ILE A 62 -17.08 12.39 16.14
C ILE A 62 -16.22 13.48 16.82
N LYS A 63 -15.91 14.57 16.11
CA LYS A 63 -15.15 15.70 16.65
C LYS A 63 -15.92 16.43 17.77
N GLN A 64 -17.22 16.64 17.60
CA GLN A 64 -18.07 17.30 18.59
C GLN A 64 -18.15 16.49 19.89
N VAL A 65 -18.45 15.18 19.81
CA VAL A 65 -18.47 14.33 21.01
C VAL A 65 -17.08 14.30 21.66
N ALA A 66 -16.01 14.24 20.88
CA ALA A 66 -14.64 14.28 21.40
C ALA A 66 -14.36 15.55 22.22
N GLN A 67 -14.75 16.72 21.70
CA GLN A 67 -14.60 18.01 22.38
C GLN A 67 -15.47 18.09 23.64
N GLN A 68 -16.73 17.66 23.56
CA GLN A 68 -17.63 17.63 24.72
C GLN A 68 -17.10 16.72 25.83
N ASP A 69 -16.59 15.54 25.49
CA ASP A 69 -16.03 14.63 26.48
C ASP A 69 -14.69 15.13 27.05
N GLN A 70 -13.88 15.83 26.26
CA GLN A 70 -12.70 16.52 26.77
C GLN A 70 -13.08 17.63 27.76
N ALA A 71 -14.09 18.44 27.44
CA ALA A 71 -14.59 19.49 28.33
C ALA A 71 -15.17 18.89 29.63
N ARG A 72 -15.97 17.83 29.55
CA ARG A 72 -16.50 17.10 30.71
C ARG A 72 -15.39 16.54 31.59
N ARG A 73 -14.35 15.93 30.98
CA ARG A 73 -13.17 15.44 31.72
C ARG A 73 -12.46 16.58 32.44
N LYS A 74 -12.24 17.71 31.77
CA LYS A 74 -11.63 18.90 32.39
C LYS A 74 -12.48 19.43 33.55
N ALA A 75 -13.79 19.48 33.40
CA ALA A 75 -14.71 19.93 34.45
C ALA A 75 -14.68 19.00 35.67
N VAL A 76 -14.79 17.68 35.46
CA VAL A 76 -14.71 16.68 36.55
C VAL A 76 -13.37 16.75 37.27
N ILE A 77 -12.25 16.82 36.53
CA ILE A 77 -10.92 17.00 37.11
C ILE A 77 -10.83 18.31 37.88
N GLY A 78 -11.41 19.40 37.36
CA GLY A 78 -11.47 20.69 38.03
C GLY A 78 -12.21 20.63 39.37
N VAL A 79 -13.37 19.96 39.41
CA VAL A 79 -14.16 19.77 40.64
C VAL A 79 -13.40 18.89 41.64
N LEU A 80 -12.83 17.77 41.21
CA LEU A 80 -12.01 16.89 42.06
C LEU A 80 -10.81 17.65 42.64
N ASN A 81 -10.08 18.40 41.82
CA ASN A 81 -8.95 19.21 42.28
C ASN A 81 -9.38 20.31 43.26
N ALA A 82 -10.56 20.90 43.09
CA ALA A 82 -11.10 21.91 44.00
C ALA A 82 -11.52 21.30 45.34
N GLN A 83 -12.19 20.14 45.32
CA GLN A 83 -12.57 19.39 46.53
C GLN A 83 -11.35 18.87 47.29
N HIS A 84 -10.36 18.35 46.58
CA HIS A 84 -9.07 17.94 47.14
C HIS A 84 -8.39 19.11 47.83
N ARG A 85 -8.31 20.28 47.18
CA ARG A 85 -7.76 21.51 47.81
C ARG A 85 -8.56 22.01 49.00
N ALA A 86 -9.87 21.77 49.06
CA ALA A 86 -10.73 22.23 50.15
C ALA A 86 -10.59 21.36 51.43
N HIS A 87 -10.23 20.08 51.31
CA HIS A 87 -10.02 19.17 52.45
C HIS A 87 -8.61 19.24 53.06
N LEU A 88 -7.80 20.19 52.62
CA LEU A 88 -6.37 20.27 52.88
C LEU A 88 -6.03 21.49 53.74
N LEU A 89 -6.40 21.43 55.02
CA LEU A 89 -6.25 22.54 55.96
C LEU A 89 -4.83 22.65 56.57
N ASN A 90 -4.07 21.55 56.66
CA ASN A 90 -2.70 21.54 57.18
C ASN A 90 -1.71 20.80 56.26
N ARG A 91 -0.42 21.18 56.30
CA ARG A 91 0.67 20.64 55.45
C ARG A 91 0.85 19.11 55.55
N LYS A 92 0.47 18.49 56.67
CA LYS A 92 0.51 17.02 56.85
C LYS A 92 -0.64 16.31 56.14
N ASP A 93 -1.83 16.91 56.15
CA ASP A 93 -3.00 16.38 55.44
C ASP A 93 -2.78 16.51 53.92
N LEU A 94 -2.12 17.58 53.47
CA LEU A 94 -1.67 17.77 52.08
C LEU A 94 -0.81 16.61 51.58
N LEU A 95 0.09 16.11 52.41
CA LEU A 95 0.99 15.01 52.05
C LEU A 95 0.26 13.65 52.09
N ALA A 96 -0.58 13.40 53.10
CA ALA A 96 -1.33 12.16 53.24
C ALA A 96 -2.39 11.98 52.14
N VAL A 97 -3.14 13.04 51.84
CA VAL A 97 -4.18 13.02 50.81
C VAL A 97 -3.58 13.10 49.40
N THR A 98 -2.35 13.62 49.22
CA THR A 98 -1.61 13.37 47.97
C THR A 98 -1.15 11.92 47.82
N GLU A 99 -0.77 11.23 48.90
CA GLU A 99 -0.42 9.81 48.83
C GLU A 99 -1.64 8.92 48.57
N GLU A 100 -2.78 9.21 49.22
CA GLU A 100 -4.04 8.50 49.02
C GLU A 100 -4.68 8.81 47.66
N ASP A 101 -4.72 10.05 47.19
CA ASP A 101 -5.22 10.37 45.85
C ASP A 101 -4.30 9.87 44.74
N ILE A 102 -2.97 9.82 44.95
CA ILE A 102 -2.06 9.14 44.02
C ILE A 102 -2.32 7.64 44.00
N ARG A 103 -2.73 7.03 45.13
CA ARG A 103 -3.14 5.62 45.26
C ARG A 103 -4.53 5.34 44.68
N GLU A 104 -5.50 6.22 44.86
CA GLU A 104 -6.88 6.06 44.39
C GLU A 104 -7.03 6.45 42.93
N ALA A 105 -6.35 7.52 42.47
CA ALA A 105 -6.20 7.78 41.04
C ALA A 105 -5.39 6.67 40.35
N HIS A 106 -4.55 5.93 41.10
CA HIS A 106 -3.93 4.68 40.64
C HIS A 106 -4.91 3.52 40.50
N LEU A 107 -5.97 3.47 41.31
CA LEU A 107 -6.95 2.38 41.33
C LEU A 107 -8.11 2.63 40.36
N VAL A 108 -8.56 3.88 40.23
CA VAL A 108 -9.73 4.29 39.42
C VAL A 108 -9.35 4.59 37.96
N ARG A 109 -8.17 5.18 37.70
CA ARG A 109 -7.68 5.42 36.33
C ARG A 109 -7.23 4.14 35.62
N LEU A 110 -7.23 3.02 36.34
CA LEU A 110 -6.65 1.73 35.98
C LEU A 110 -7.68 0.59 36.15
N GLY A 111 -8.97 0.92 36.07
CA GLY A 111 -10.15 0.04 36.05
C GLY A 111 -9.85 -1.41 36.40
N GLN A 112 -10.16 -1.81 37.64
CA GLN A 112 -9.92 -3.15 38.21
C GLN A 112 -10.27 -4.29 37.24
N ARG A 113 -9.31 -4.63 36.39
CA ARG A 113 -8.96 -5.93 35.79
C ARG A 113 -7.90 -5.69 34.71
N LEU A 114 -6.68 -5.38 35.12
CA LEU A 114 -5.39 -5.81 34.53
C LEU A 114 -4.27 -4.92 35.08
N GLU A 115 -3.57 -5.41 36.09
CA GLU A 115 -2.38 -4.77 36.65
C GLU A 115 -1.32 -4.54 35.57
N ARG A 116 -1.01 -3.27 35.29
CA ARG A 116 0.26 -2.84 34.69
C ARG A 116 0.91 -1.89 35.68
N THR A 117 2.09 -2.22 36.17
CA THR A 117 2.82 -1.47 37.20
C THR A 117 3.19 -0.04 36.74
N MET A 118 3.49 0.87 37.67
CA MET A 118 3.98 2.23 37.35
C MET A 118 5.19 2.22 36.44
N ASP A 119 6.09 1.26 36.64
CA ASP A 119 7.26 1.08 35.80
C ASP A 119 6.86 0.70 34.38
N HIS A 120 5.80 -0.11 34.22
CA HIS A 120 5.25 -0.44 32.90
C HIS A 120 4.61 0.77 32.22
N MET A 121 3.90 1.64 32.94
CA MET A 121 3.33 2.88 32.37
C MET A 121 4.40 3.91 32.04
N ARG A 122 5.36 4.16 32.93
CA ARG A 122 6.53 5.01 32.64
C ARG A 122 7.32 4.46 31.47
N TRP A 123 7.47 3.14 31.38
CA TRP A 123 8.09 2.48 30.24
C TRP A 123 7.27 2.64 28.96
N GLU A 124 5.94 2.53 28.98
CA GLU A 124 5.08 2.80 27.82
C GLU A 124 5.12 4.27 27.40
N PHE A 125 5.00 5.23 28.33
CA PHE A 125 5.14 6.66 28.04
C PHE A 125 6.53 7.00 27.51
N LYS A 126 7.58 6.46 28.13
CA LYS A 126 8.95 6.63 27.67
C LYS A 126 9.14 5.97 26.31
N ARG A 127 8.53 4.81 26.04
CA ARG A 127 8.54 4.17 24.73
C ARG A 127 7.81 4.98 23.68
N VAL A 128 6.62 5.50 23.98
CA VAL A 128 5.83 6.33 23.06
C VAL A 128 6.56 7.64 22.80
N SER A 129 7.08 8.30 23.84
CA SER A 129 7.86 9.53 23.70
C SER A 129 9.18 9.31 22.95
N ASN A 130 9.91 8.24 23.25
CA ASN A 130 11.10 7.87 22.49
C ASN A 130 10.75 7.53 21.05
N TRP A 131 9.68 6.78 20.82
CA TRP A 131 9.21 6.47 19.47
C TRP A 131 8.80 7.73 18.70
N GLU A 132 8.09 8.67 19.33
CA GLU A 132 7.76 9.97 18.73
C GLU A 132 9.01 10.78 18.40
N LYS A 133 9.99 10.83 19.30
CA LYS A 133 11.29 11.46 19.04
C LYS A 133 12.03 10.78 17.88
N ASP A 134 12.07 9.45 17.84
CA ASP A 134 12.71 8.67 16.78
C ASP A 134 12.00 8.83 15.41
N GLN A 135 10.68 9.06 15.41
CA GLN A 135 9.91 9.33 14.20
C GLN A 135 9.91 10.81 13.80
N THR A 136 10.27 11.73 14.69
CA THR A 136 10.31 13.16 14.39
C THR A 136 11.35 13.42 13.31
N ILE A 137 10.94 14.09 12.23
CA ILE A 137 11.85 14.45 11.13
C ILE A 137 12.32 15.88 11.35
N SER A 138 13.55 16.05 11.79
CA SER A 138 14.11 17.36 12.17
C SER A 138 14.60 18.17 10.97
N ALA A 139 15.19 17.52 9.97
CA ALA A 139 15.74 18.17 8.80
C ALA A 139 15.64 17.29 7.55
N ILE A 140 15.52 17.96 6.40
CA ILE A 140 15.62 17.38 5.07
C ILE A 140 16.51 18.30 4.24
N LYS A 141 17.42 17.71 3.46
CA LYS A 141 18.25 18.41 2.49
C LYS A 141 17.52 18.57 1.16
N GLN A 142 17.74 19.71 0.53
CA GLN A 142 17.27 19.93 -0.83
C GLN A 142 18.17 19.16 -1.78
N MET A 143 17.58 18.31 -2.63
CA MET A 143 18.33 17.44 -3.53
C MET A 143 17.68 17.42 -4.93
N HIS A 144 16.37 17.22 -5.00
CA HIS A 144 15.64 17.01 -6.25
C HIS A 144 14.51 18.04 -6.47
N GLY A 145 14.04 18.68 -5.40
CA GLY A 145 12.88 19.59 -5.42
C GLY A 145 13.21 21.05 -5.71
N GLU A 146 12.18 21.88 -5.62
CA GLU A 146 12.29 23.34 -5.67
C GLU A 146 13.08 23.89 -4.48
N LYS A 147 13.69 25.07 -4.67
CA LYS A 147 14.49 25.74 -3.64
C LYS A 147 13.67 25.98 -2.38
N PHE A 148 14.16 25.47 -1.25
CA PHE A 148 13.48 25.63 0.03
C PHE A 148 13.43 27.11 0.43
N ARG A 149 12.21 27.63 0.60
CA ARG A 149 11.97 28.96 1.16
C ARG A 149 12.07 28.89 2.69
N ARG A 150 12.45 30.00 3.32
CA ARG A 150 12.65 30.08 4.79
C ARG A 150 11.38 29.70 5.58
N GLU A 151 10.21 29.99 5.04
CA GLU A 151 8.90 29.76 5.65
C GLU A 151 8.37 28.34 5.43
N MET A 152 9.03 27.52 4.61
CA MET A 152 8.54 26.17 4.33
C MET A 152 8.66 25.28 5.56
N ASN A 153 7.52 24.76 5.98
CA ASN A 153 7.43 23.71 6.99
C ASN A 153 8.04 22.40 6.45
N ILE A 154 8.31 21.43 7.33
CA ILE A 154 9.01 20.20 6.95
C ILE A 154 8.18 19.35 5.97
N ALA A 155 6.86 19.37 6.11
CA ALA A 155 5.95 18.65 5.21
C ALA A 155 6.00 19.24 3.78
N SER A 156 6.03 20.56 3.63
CA SER A 156 6.18 21.23 2.33
C SER A 156 7.54 20.99 1.69
N LYS A 157 8.61 20.85 2.49
CA LYS A 157 9.93 20.40 1.97
C LYS A 157 9.84 18.99 1.40
N PHE A 158 9.17 18.06 2.08
CA PHE A 158 8.88 16.72 1.54
C PHE A 158 8.06 16.78 0.25
N GLY A 159 7.00 17.58 0.23
CA GLY A 159 6.18 17.79 -0.97
C GLY A 159 7.00 18.27 -2.15
N SER A 160 7.90 19.25 -1.94
CA SER A 160 8.81 19.77 -2.95
C SER A 160 9.76 18.69 -3.51
N GLU A 161 10.40 17.91 -2.63
CA GLU A 161 11.33 16.85 -3.04
C GLU A 161 10.63 15.72 -3.81
N TRP A 162 9.40 15.37 -3.42
CA TRP A 162 8.64 14.30 -4.07
C TRP A 162 7.85 14.75 -5.31
N LYS A 163 7.69 16.06 -5.54
CA LYS A 163 6.97 16.61 -6.70
C LYS A 163 7.52 16.12 -8.05
N PRO A 164 8.84 16.02 -8.30
CA PRO A 164 9.38 15.45 -9.53
C PRO A 164 9.12 13.95 -9.72
N VAL A 165 8.70 13.22 -8.67
CA VAL A 165 8.36 11.80 -8.76
C VAL A 165 6.86 11.60 -8.89
N LEU A 166 6.06 12.26 -8.06
CA LEU A 166 4.61 12.05 -8.05
C LEU A 166 3.87 12.97 -9.03
N GLY A 167 4.38 14.19 -9.26
CA GLY A 167 3.70 15.25 -10.03
C GLY A 167 4.03 15.28 -11.52
N THR A 168 4.88 14.38 -12.00
CA THR A 168 5.29 14.27 -13.42
C THR A 168 4.89 12.91 -13.96
N ALA A 169 4.53 12.84 -15.24
CA ALA A 169 4.42 11.58 -15.95
C ALA A 169 5.84 11.10 -16.33
N HIS A 170 6.13 9.81 -16.15
CA HIS A 170 7.48 9.26 -16.38
C HIS A 170 7.63 8.53 -17.72
N ASN A 171 6.57 8.42 -18.52
CA ASN A 171 6.62 7.87 -19.87
C ASN A 171 7.08 8.93 -20.88
N ALA A 172 7.85 8.50 -21.87
CA ALA A 172 8.28 9.36 -22.99
C ALA A 172 7.24 9.47 -24.11
N PHE A 173 6.34 8.49 -24.21
CA PHE A 173 5.35 8.37 -25.29
C PHE A 173 3.93 8.43 -24.73
N HIS A 174 3.01 9.02 -25.51
CA HIS A 174 1.59 9.14 -25.19
C HIS A 174 0.71 8.77 -26.39
N GLY A 175 -0.54 8.40 -26.14
CA GLY A 175 -1.53 8.10 -27.18
C GLY A 175 -1.05 7.03 -28.17
N MET A 176 -1.25 7.27 -29.47
CA MET A 176 -0.85 6.34 -30.53
C MET A 176 0.66 6.02 -30.53
N ALA A 177 1.52 6.99 -30.18
CA ALA A 177 2.95 6.74 -30.14
C ALA A 177 3.33 5.71 -29.06
N LEU A 178 2.64 5.75 -27.91
CA LEU A 178 2.83 4.76 -26.86
C LEU A 178 2.37 3.37 -27.30
N GLU A 179 1.26 3.28 -28.02
CA GLU A 179 0.75 2.01 -28.53
C GLU A 179 1.69 1.38 -29.57
N VAL A 180 2.15 2.18 -30.54
CA VAL A 180 3.12 1.74 -31.54
C VAL A 180 4.40 1.25 -30.86
N GLU A 181 4.88 1.95 -29.84
CA GLU A 181 6.08 1.55 -29.13
C GLU A 181 5.86 0.30 -28.28
N PHE A 182 4.70 0.17 -27.61
CA PHE A 182 4.32 -1.03 -26.87
C PHE A 182 4.33 -2.27 -27.76
N ASP A 183 3.69 -2.20 -28.94
CA ASP A 183 3.52 -3.34 -29.84
C ASP A 183 4.84 -3.78 -30.50
N LYS A 184 5.87 -2.92 -30.55
CA LYS A 184 7.22 -3.32 -30.98
C LYS A 184 7.89 -4.30 -30.01
N PHE A 185 7.60 -4.18 -28.71
CA PHE A 185 8.31 -4.93 -27.67
C PHE A 185 7.57 -6.16 -27.18
N VAL A 186 6.24 -6.15 -27.23
CA VAL A 186 5.44 -7.22 -26.64
C VAL A 186 4.11 -7.38 -27.34
N THR A 187 3.79 -8.62 -27.69
CA THR A 187 2.45 -8.99 -28.13
C THR A 187 1.79 -9.82 -27.04
N ILE A 188 0.59 -9.45 -26.59
CA ILE A 188 -0.14 -10.24 -25.59
C ILE A 188 -0.82 -11.42 -26.29
N PRO A 189 -0.46 -12.69 -25.98
CA PRO A 189 -1.12 -13.86 -26.59
C PRO A 189 -2.61 -13.89 -26.27
N ASN A 190 -3.44 -14.40 -27.19
CA ASN A 190 -4.90 -14.39 -27.02
C ASN A 190 -5.36 -15.18 -25.79
N GLU A 191 -4.66 -16.25 -25.43
CA GLU A 191 -4.95 -17.10 -24.27
C GLU A 191 -4.74 -16.35 -22.93
N ARG A 192 -3.96 -15.27 -22.98
CA ARG A 192 -3.61 -14.42 -21.84
C ARG A 192 -4.57 -13.25 -21.69
N ARG A 193 -5.43 -13.01 -22.68
CA ARG A 193 -6.41 -11.92 -22.69
C ARG A 193 -7.68 -12.35 -21.96
N LEU A 194 -8.33 -11.39 -21.31
CA LEU A 194 -9.63 -11.59 -20.71
C LEU A 194 -10.70 -11.79 -21.79
N THR A 195 -11.61 -12.71 -21.51
CA THR A 195 -12.74 -13.01 -22.37
C THR A 195 -13.92 -12.07 -22.07
N PRO A 196 -14.92 -11.98 -22.96
CA PRO A 196 -16.15 -11.26 -22.66
C PRO A 196 -16.86 -11.75 -21.39
N ALA A 197 -16.76 -13.03 -21.05
CA ALA A 197 -17.32 -13.58 -19.82
C ALA A 197 -16.60 -13.07 -18.56
N ASP A 198 -15.27 -12.94 -18.62
CA ASP A 198 -14.49 -12.36 -17.51
C ASP A 198 -14.87 -10.89 -17.29
N ASN A 199 -15.01 -10.12 -18.36
CA ASN A 199 -15.42 -8.71 -18.28
C ASN A 199 -16.84 -8.56 -17.72
N ARG A 200 -17.78 -9.41 -18.15
CA ARG A 200 -19.13 -9.44 -17.54
C ARG A 200 -19.05 -9.70 -16.04
N HIS A 201 -18.18 -10.61 -15.58
CA HIS A 201 -17.99 -10.85 -14.15
C HIS A 201 -17.44 -9.61 -13.42
N LEU A 202 -16.44 -8.94 -13.99
CA LEU A 202 -15.85 -7.73 -13.40
C LEU A 202 -16.87 -6.59 -13.26
N MET A 203 -17.74 -6.44 -14.26
CA MET A 203 -18.69 -5.32 -14.40
C MET A 203 -20.11 -5.61 -13.89
N GLN A 204 -20.36 -6.77 -13.27
CA GLN A 204 -21.63 -7.05 -12.59
C GLN A 204 -21.94 -6.02 -11.50
N GLU A 205 -23.20 -5.82 -11.13
CA GLU A 205 -23.52 -4.96 -9.99
C GLU A 205 -22.88 -5.50 -8.70
N ILE A 206 -22.36 -4.60 -7.88
CA ILE A 206 -21.84 -4.87 -6.54
C ILE A 206 -23.00 -5.24 -5.64
N THR A 207 -22.81 -6.35 -4.92
CA THR A 207 -23.77 -6.89 -3.96
C THR A 207 -23.43 -6.43 -2.54
N GLN A 208 -24.41 -6.50 -1.64
CA GLN A 208 -24.19 -6.20 -0.23
C GLN A 208 -23.18 -7.17 0.40
N GLU A 209 -23.21 -8.43 0.00
CA GLU A 209 -22.30 -9.48 0.48
C GLU A 209 -20.85 -9.14 0.18
N GLU A 210 -20.55 -8.66 -1.03
CA GLU A 210 -19.19 -8.24 -1.41
C GLU A 210 -18.70 -7.08 -0.53
N VAL A 211 -19.54 -6.08 -0.29
CA VAL A 211 -19.22 -4.95 0.59
C VAL A 211 -19.02 -5.43 2.04
N ILE A 212 -19.87 -6.32 2.52
CA ILE A 212 -19.77 -6.91 3.86
C ILE A 212 -18.44 -7.65 4.03
N LEU A 213 -18.05 -8.46 3.04
CA LEU A 213 -16.78 -9.19 3.04
C LEU A 213 -15.58 -8.22 2.97
N ALA A 214 -15.68 -7.15 2.17
CA ALA A 214 -14.65 -6.11 2.09
C ALA A 214 -14.44 -5.42 3.45
N ILE A 215 -15.51 -5.03 4.14
CA ILE A 215 -15.46 -4.41 5.48
C ILE A 215 -14.93 -5.41 6.52
N ARG A 216 -15.43 -6.65 6.53
CA ARG A 216 -15.01 -7.68 7.50
C ARG A 216 -13.51 -7.98 7.40
N SER A 217 -12.97 -7.99 6.19
CA SER A 217 -11.55 -8.23 5.95
C SER A 217 -10.65 -7.03 6.24
N LEU A 218 -11.18 -5.85 6.60
CA LEU A 218 -10.36 -4.76 7.11
C LEU A 218 -9.73 -5.15 8.46
N ASN A 219 -8.52 -4.69 8.71
CA ASN A 219 -7.89 -4.87 10.01
C ASN A 219 -8.29 -3.73 10.94
N ARG A 220 -8.62 -4.05 12.20
CA ARG A 220 -8.88 -3.03 13.22
C ARG A 220 -7.61 -2.26 13.60
N HIS A 221 -7.76 -1.09 14.21
CA HIS A 221 -6.69 -0.22 14.70
C HIS A 221 -5.75 0.27 13.59
N LYS A 222 -6.32 0.59 12.42
CA LYS A 222 -5.61 1.23 11.32
C LYS A 222 -5.91 2.71 11.29
N ALA A 223 -4.94 3.50 10.81
CA ALA A 223 -5.11 4.93 10.65
C ALA A 223 -6.22 5.24 9.62
N ALA A 224 -6.93 6.34 9.84
CA ALA A 224 -7.92 6.88 8.92
C ALA A 224 -7.25 7.62 7.75
N GLY A 225 -8.03 7.90 6.71
CA GLY A 225 -7.67 8.88 5.70
C GLY A 225 -7.93 10.31 6.18
N PRO A 226 -7.93 11.29 5.25
CA PRO A 226 -8.25 12.69 5.55
C PRO A 226 -9.60 12.91 6.26
N ASP A 227 -10.58 12.02 6.05
CA ASP A 227 -11.92 12.11 6.66
C ASP A 227 -11.94 11.79 8.18
N GLY A 228 -10.89 11.16 8.70
CA GLY A 228 -10.84 10.69 10.08
C GLY A 228 -11.64 9.41 10.36
N LEU A 229 -12.31 8.83 9.37
CA LEU A 229 -13.11 7.60 9.48
C LEU A 229 -12.22 6.37 9.22
N ASN A 230 -11.85 5.67 10.30
CA ASN A 230 -10.97 4.51 10.21
C ASN A 230 -11.72 3.20 9.90
N ASN A 231 -10.96 2.12 9.72
CA ASN A 231 -11.49 0.78 9.41
C ASN A 231 -12.50 0.28 10.44
N ASP A 232 -12.37 0.69 11.68
CA ASP A 232 -13.16 0.17 12.76
C ASP A 232 -14.52 0.87 12.81
N PHE A 233 -14.60 2.16 12.49
CA PHE A 233 -15.87 2.86 12.21
C PHE A 233 -16.68 2.08 11.17
N PHE A 234 -16.05 1.69 10.06
CA PHE A 234 -16.73 0.90 9.03
C PHE A 234 -17.21 -0.47 9.50
N LYS A 235 -16.52 -1.09 10.48
CA LYS A 235 -16.95 -2.35 11.08
C LYS A 235 -18.08 -2.18 12.09
N ASP A 236 -18.04 -1.11 12.87
CA ASP A 236 -18.99 -0.87 13.96
C ASP A 236 -20.33 -0.37 13.41
N TYR A 237 -20.31 0.45 12.34
CA TYR A 237 -21.49 0.98 11.64
C TYR A 237 -21.80 0.26 10.32
N GLN A 238 -21.39 -1.02 10.20
CA GLN A 238 -21.49 -1.79 8.96
C GLN A 238 -22.92 -1.80 8.38
N ALA A 239 -23.94 -2.01 9.23
CA ALA A 239 -25.33 -2.13 8.77
C ALA A 239 -25.82 -0.88 8.02
N LEU A 240 -25.33 0.29 8.40
CA LEU A 240 -25.70 1.58 7.81
C LEU A 240 -24.87 1.91 6.57
N LEU A 241 -23.59 1.55 6.59
CA LEU A 241 -22.65 1.90 5.52
C LEU A 241 -22.73 0.95 4.32
N VAL A 242 -23.14 -0.30 4.50
CA VAL A 242 -23.19 -1.30 3.42
C VAL A 242 -24.11 -0.86 2.27
N PRO A 243 -25.37 -0.45 2.52
CA PRO A 243 -26.25 0.01 1.46
C PRO A 243 -25.70 1.24 0.71
N ALA A 244 -25.16 2.23 1.45
CA ALA A 244 -24.54 3.42 0.87
C ALA A 244 -23.31 3.10 -0.01
N MET A 245 -22.41 2.25 0.49
CA MET A 245 -21.23 1.81 -0.24
C MET A 245 -21.58 1.01 -1.49
N MET A 246 -22.65 0.21 -1.44
CA MET A 246 -23.16 -0.54 -2.59
C MET A 246 -23.70 0.42 -3.66
N ALA A 247 -24.51 1.42 -3.26
CA ALA A 247 -25.07 2.41 -4.17
C ALA A 247 -23.97 3.17 -4.94
N ILE A 248 -23.02 3.76 -4.22
CA ILE A 248 -21.89 4.50 -4.83
C ILE A 248 -21.00 3.58 -5.65
N GLY A 249 -20.74 2.36 -5.16
CA GLY A 249 -19.96 1.38 -5.90
C GLY A 249 -20.58 1.03 -7.26
N ASN A 250 -21.91 0.91 -7.30
CA ASN A 250 -22.65 0.66 -8.54
C ASN A 250 -22.72 1.89 -9.44
N GLU A 251 -22.84 3.09 -8.89
CA GLU A 251 -22.75 4.34 -9.66
C GLU A 251 -21.39 4.45 -10.37
N LEU A 252 -20.29 4.16 -9.65
CA LEU A 252 -18.94 4.18 -10.19
C LEU A 252 -18.74 3.16 -11.33
N LEU A 253 -19.30 1.95 -11.17
CA LEU A 253 -19.28 0.93 -12.21
C LEU A 253 -20.05 1.36 -13.46
N LYS A 254 -21.15 2.10 -13.30
CA LYS A 254 -22.02 2.57 -14.40
C LYS A 254 -21.49 3.80 -15.13
N GLY A 255 -20.34 4.36 -14.72
CA GLY A 255 -19.77 5.52 -15.38
C GLY A 255 -19.70 6.78 -14.53
N GLY A 256 -20.26 6.76 -13.32
CA GLY A 256 -20.27 7.91 -12.42
C GLY A 256 -18.88 8.36 -11.99
N ASP A 257 -18.79 9.64 -11.64
CA ASP A 257 -17.59 10.24 -11.09
C ASP A 257 -17.38 9.78 -9.63
N PRO A 258 -16.12 9.57 -9.20
CA PRO A 258 -15.86 9.24 -7.80
C PRO A 258 -16.18 10.43 -6.89
N PRO A 259 -16.58 10.17 -5.63
CA PRO A 259 -16.59 11.21 -4.62
C PRO A 259 -15.24 11.94 -4.60
N PRO A 260 -15.19 13.28 -4.60
CA PRO A 260 -13.93 14.04 -4.55
C PRO A 260 -12.97 13.55 -3.46
N SER A 261 -13.48 13.20 -2.27
CA SER A 261 -12.67 12.65 -1.18
C SER A 261 -11.93 11.36 -1.54
N PHE A 262 -12.46 10.56 -2.48
CA PHE A 262 -11.78 9.35 -2.94
C PHE A 262 -10.52 9.68 -3.72
N LEU A 263 -10.41 10.86 -4.34
CA LEU A 263 -9.24 11.29 -5.11
C LEU A 263 -8.14 11.89 -4.23
N GLU A 264 -8.42 12.16 -2.96
CA GLU A 264 -7.46 12.74 -2.02
C GLU A 264 -6.66 11.68 -1.25
N GLY A 265 -5.40 11.99 -0.95
CA GLY A 265 -4.53 11.13 -0.16
C GLY A 265 -3.67 11.92 0.82
N LEU A 266 -3.38 11.30 1.96
CA LEU A 266 -2.49 11.84 2.97
C LEU A 266 -1.23 10.97 3.06
N ILE A 267 -0.08 11.50 2.64
CA ILE A 267 1.18 10.77 2.61
C ILE A 267 1.91 10.94 3.94
N ILE A 268 2.19 9.83 4.61
CA ILE A 268 3.03 9.75 5.81
C ILE A 268 4.39 9.15 5.41
N PRO A 269 5.48 9.93 5.42
CA PRO A 269 6.82 9.40 5.20
C PRO A 269 7.26 8.50 6.36
N LEU A 270 7.56 7.24 6.08
CA LEU A 270 8.14 6.30 7.05
C LEU A 270 9.61 6.06 6.75
N ARG A 271 10.47 6.16 7.77
CA ARG A 271 11.92 5.89 7.65
C ARG A 271 12.15 4.45 7.16
N LYS A 272 13.03 4.26 6.15
CA LYS A 272 13.46 2.91 5.73
C LYS A 272 14.47 2.30 6.71
N LYS A 273 15.53 3.05 7.03
CA LYS A 273 16.63 2.68 7.95
C LYS A 273 17.35 3.95 8.41
N GLY A 274 17.73 4.01 9.69
CA GLY A 274 18.55 5.08 10.26
C GLY A 274 17.97 6.49 10.15
N ASP A 275 18.79 7.47 10.52
CA ASP A 275 18.53 8.87 10.23
C ASP A 275 19.07 9.20 8.84
N SER A 276 18.17 9.64 7.96
CA SER A 276 18.51 10.18 6.65
C SER A 276 17.85 11.54 6.52
N ASP A 277 18.60 12.48 5.93
CA ASP A 277 18.14 13.80 5.55
C ASP A 277 17.70 13.86 4.06
N ASP A 278 17.76 12.74 3.33
CA ASP A 278 17.20 12.61 1.98
C ASP A 278 15.73 12.16 2.05
N ALA A 279 14.82 12.99 1.55
CA ALA A 279 13.40 12.68 1.45
C ALA A 279 13.10 11.38 0.66
N MET A 280 13.98 11.00 -0.28
CA MET A 280 13.86 9.80 -1.11
C MET A 280 14.13 8.50 -0.35
N ASP A 281 14.78 8.56 0.80
CA ASP A 281 15.02 7.42 1.69
C ASP A 281 13.81 7.04 2.53
N PHE A 282 12.78 7.87 2.54
CA PHE A 282 11.51 7.57 3.19
C PHE A 282 10.61 6.73 2.27
N ARG A 283 9.67 5.99 2.87
CA ARG A 283 8.56 5.34 2.17
C ARG A 283 7.32 6.24 2.29
N PRO A 284 6.78 6.75 1.18
CA PRO A 284 5.56 7.55 1.22
C PRO A 284 4.33 6.64 1.36
N ILE A 285 3.87 6.39 2.59
CA ILE A 285 2.64 5.61 2.78
C ILE A 285 1.43 6.53 2.60
N SER A 286 0.57 6.27 1.62
CA SER A 286 -0.67 7.02 1.45
C SER A 286 -1.78 6.45 2.34
N LEU A 287 -2.28 7.28 3.25
CA LEU A 287 -3.53 7.07 3.96
C LEU A 287 -4.68 7.54 3.05
N LEU A 288 -5.46 6.57 2.59
CA LEU A 288 -6.61 6.76 1.70
C LEU A 288 -7.90 6.60 2.51
N GLN A 289 -8.97 7.24 2.03
CA GLN A 289 -10.29 7.13 2.65
C GLN A 289 -10.72 5.68 2.81
N THR A 290 -11.40 5.38 3.91
CA THR A 290 -11.81 4.00 4.19
C THR A 290 -12.92 3.52 3.24
N GLY A 291 -13.83 4.41 2.85
CA GLY A 291 -14.80 4.12 1.78
C GLY A 291 -14.12 3.71 0.47
N TYR A 292 -13.13 4.48 0.01
CA TYR A 292 -12.34 4.14 -1.17
C TYR A 292 -11.66 2.76 -1.06
N LYS A 293 -11.08 2.45 0.11
CA LYS A 293 -10.48 1.13 0.36
C LYS A 293 -11.51 0.01 0.31
N VAL A 294 -12.73 0.22 0.83
CA VAL A 294 -13.80 -0.79 0.76
C VAL A 294 -14.17 -1.05 -0.70
N TYR A 295 -14.44 0.01 -1.47
CA TYR A 295 -14.77 -0.09 -2.90
C TYR A 295 -13.68 -0.82 -3.69
N THR A 296 -12.44 -0.33 -3.62
CA THR A 296 -11.31 -0.93 -4.37
C THR A 296 -10.97 -2.33 -3.91
N LYS A 297 -11.33 -2.73 -2.69
CA LYS A 297 -11.18 -4.11 -2.21
C LYS A 297 -12.23 -5.06 -2.80
N VAL A 298 -13.46 -4.60 -3.03
CA VAL A 298 -14.46 -5.34 -3.80
C VAL A 298 -13.94 -5.58 -5.22
N ILE A 299 -13.48 -4.52 -5.90
CA ILE A 299 -12.93 -4.63 -7.26
C ILE A 299 -11.69 -5.55 -7.27
N ALA A 300 -10.78 -5.42 -6.30
CA ALA A 300 -9.61 -6.29 -6.20
C ALA A 300 -9.99 -7.77 -6.03
N ALA A 301 -11.03 -8.08 -5.26
CA ALA A 301 -11.51 -9.45 -5.10
C ALA A 301 -12.05 -10.04 -6.42
N ARG A 302 -12.73 -9.23 -7.24
CA ARG A 302 -13.19 -9.63 -8.58
C ARG A 302 -12.02 -9.83 -9.54
N VAL A 303 -11.09 -8.87 -9.59
CA VAL A 303 -9.87 -8.97 -10.43
C VAL A 303 -9.06 -10.21 -10.09
N GLN A 304 -8.91 -10.55 -8.80
CA GLN A 304 -8.20 -11.76 -8.38
C GLN A 304 -8.73 -13.05 -9.01
N ARG A 305 -10.03 -13.14 -9.29
CA ARG A 305 -10.63 -14.35 -9.89
C ARG A 305 -10.22 -14.55 -11.34
N VAL A 306 -9.93 -13.45 -12.06
CA VAL A 306 -9.54 -13.48 -13.48
C VAL A 306 -8.04 -13.31 -13.69
N LEU A 307 -7.31 -12.86 -12.66
CA LEU A 307 -5.89 -12.54 -12.70
C LEU A 307 -4.99 -13.72 -13.13
N GLY A 308 -5.46 -14.95 -12.97
CA GLY A 308 -4.73 -16.15 -13.40
C GLY A 308 -4.51 -16.24 -14.92
N LYS A 309 -5.36 -15.61 -15.76
CA LYS A 309 -5.19 -15.64 -17.22
C LYS A 309 -4.09 -14.68 -17.69
N PRO A 310 -4.11 -13.38 -17.29
CA PRO A 310 -3.07 -12.45 -17.69
C PRO A 310 -1.70 -12.75 -17.09
N ILE A 311 -1.62 -13.36 -15.89
CA ILE A 311 -0.38 -13.50 -15.12
C ILE A 311 0.23 -14.90 -15.27
N GLY A 312 1.50 -14.96 -15.66
CA GLY A 312 2.24 -16.17 -16.05
C GLY A 312 2.43 -17.13 -14.89
N GLU A 313 2.54 -18.43 -15.16
CA GLU A 313 2.75 -19.44 -14.11
C GLU A 313 3.99 -19.20 -13.26
N SER A 314 4.91 -18.40 -13.77
CA SER A 314 6.16 -18.03 -13.13
C SER A 314 5.94 -17.05 -11.97
N GLN A 315 5.01 -16.10 -12.10
CA GLN A 315 4.71 -15.12 -11.07
C GLN A 315 3.92 -15.73 -9.91
N GLN A 316 4.54 -15.91 -8.73
CA GLN A 316 3.84 -16.44 -7.55
C GLN A 316 3.32 -15.36 -6.59
N GLY A 317 3.82 -14.12 -6.69
CA GLY A 317 3.47 -13.07 -5.74
C GLY A 317 2.08 -12.50 -6.00
N PHE A 318 1.29 -12.29 -4.95
CA PHE A 318 -0.01 -11.60 -4.98
C PHE A 318 -1.08 -12.20 -5.92
N VAL A 319 -0.90 -13.44 -6.40
CA VAL A 319 -1.91 -14.18 -7.16
C VAL A 319 -2.56 -15.22 -6.24
N HIS A 320 -3.89 -15.28 -6.22
CA HIS A 320 -4.61 -16.23 -5.39
C HIS A 320 -4.22 -17.69 -5.69
N GLY A 321 -4.08 -18.51 -4.65
CA GLY A 321 -3.70 -19.92 -4.76
C GLY A 321 -2.23 -20.20 -5.06
N ARG A 322 -1.40 -19.17 -5.31
CA ARG A 322 0.03 -19.32 -5.57
C ARG A 322 0.86 -19.15 -4.30
N GLN A 323 1.96 -19.92 -4.20
CA GLN A 323 2.83 -19.93 -3.02
C GLN A 323 4.23 -19.46 -3.38
N MET A 324 4.78 -18.56 -2.56
CA MET A 324 6.16 -18.08 -2.71
C MET A 324 7.20 -19.21 -2.62
N LEU A 325 6.87 -20.31 -1.93
CA LEU A 325 7.73 -21.49 -1.86
C LEU A 325 7.99 -22.10 -3.25
N LYS A 326 7.01 -22.12 -4.16
CA LYS A 326 7.20 -22.61 -5.54
C LYS A 326 8.29 -21.82 -6.27
N THR A 327 8.33 -20.51 -6.04
CA THR A 327 9.35 -19.59 -6.52
C THR A 327 10.74 -20.00 -6.01
N VAL A 328 10.89 -20.20 -4.69
CA VAL A 328 12.18 -20.63 -4.09
C VAL A 328 12.63 -21.99 -4.62
N MET A 329 11.72 -22.96 -4.66
CA MET A 329 12.01 -24.31 -5.18
C MET A 329 12.45 -24.28 -6.64
N MET A 330 11.84 -23.42 -7.46
CA MET A 330 12.20 -23.25 -8.86
C MET A 330 13.61 -22.68 -9.00
N MET A 331 13.97 -21.68 -8.17
CA MET A 331 15.34 -21.17 -8.13
C MET A 331 16.35 -22.24 -7.71
N LEU A 332 16.04 -23.03 -6.68
CA LEU A 332 16.90 -24.13 -6.24
C LEU A 332 17.06 -25.21 -7.31
N ALA A 333 15.98 -25.55 -8.03
CA ALA A 333 16.03 -26.51 -9.13
C ALA A 333 16.90 -26.02 -10.29
N VAL A 334 16.80 -24.73 -10.62
CA VAL A 334 17.66 -24.09 -11.63
C VAL A 334 19.14 -24.15 -11.21
N LEU A 335 19.45 -23.79 -9.96
CA LEU A 335 20.81 -23.86 -9.43
C LEU A 335 21.36 -25.30 -9.38
N ALA A 336 20.52 -26.27 -8.97
CA ALA A 336 20.89 -27.68 -8.95
C ALA A 336 21.13 -28.24 -10.36
N THR A 337 20.31 -27.84 -11.35
CA THR A 337 20.48 -28.23 -12.75
C THR A 337 21.79 -27.67 -13.31
N ALA A 338 22.11 -26.41 -12.97
CA ALA A 338 23.37 -25.79 -13.35
C ALA A 338 24.58 -26.50 -12.71
N ALA A 339 24.47 -26.88 -11.43
CA ALA A 339 25.53 -27.61 -10.71
C ALA A 339 25.72 -29.05 -11.23
N ALA A 340 24.64 -29.73 -11.62
CA ALA A 340 24.69 -31.11 -12.12
C ALA A 340 25.21 -31.22 -13.56
N LYS A 341 25.10 -30.15 -14.35
CA LYS A 341 25.58 -30.08 -15.74
C LYS A 341 26.42 -28.82 -15.94
N PRO A 342 27.61 -28.74 -15.29
CA PRO A 342 28.42 -27.53 -15.30
C PRO A 342 28.85 -27.11 -16.72
N GLU A 343 29.02 -28.07 -17.63
CA GLU A 343 29.41 -27.80 -19.02
C GLU A 343 28.29 -27.14 -19.84
N VAL A 344 27.04 -27.56 -19.61
CA VAL A 344 25.84 -26.95 -20.21
C VAL A 344 25.56 -25.59 -19.56
N ALA A 345 25.72 -25.48 -18.24
CA ALA A 345 25.58 -24.21 -17.55
C ALA A 345 26.62 -23.18 -18.03
N ALA A 346 27.89 -23.58 -18.16
CA ALA A 346 28.96 -22.75 -18.69
C ALA A 346 28.74 -22.37 -20.16
N ALA A 347 28.18 -23.27 -20.98
CA ALA A 347 27.91 -23.00 -22.39
C ALA A 347 26.67 -22.10 -22.63
N PHE A 348 25.65 -22.16 -21.76
CA PHE A 348 24.33 -21.57 -22.02
C PHE A 348 23.83 -20.57 -20.96
N SER A 349 24.47 -20.44 -19.80
CA SER A 349 23.96 -19.63 -18.69
C SER A 349 25.05 -19.08 -17.80
N GLU A 350 25.59 -17.93 -18.22
CA GLU A 350 26.71 -17.27 -17.56
C GLU A 350 26.27 -16.34 -16.42
N LEU A 351 24.97 -16.01 -16.32
CA LEU A 351 24.51 -14.93 -15.45
C LEU A 351 23.16 -15.19 -14.80
N ILE A 352 23.00 -14.83 -13.51
CA ILE A 352 21.69 -14.60 -12.88
C ILE A 352 21.47 -13.09 -12.78
N LEU A 353 20.35 -12.59 -13.30
CA LEU A 353 20.00 -11.17 -13.32
C LEU A 353 18.95 -10.81 -12.28
N LEU A 354 19.34 -10.02 -11.29
CA LEU A 354 18.47 -9.60 -10.21
C LEU A 354 17.80 -8.23 -10.42
N LEU A 355 16.69 -8.16 -11.14
CA LEU A 355 16.02 -6.88 -11.39
C LEU A 355 15.27 -6.38 -10.15
N ASP A 356 15.22 -5.06 -9.94
CA ASP A 356 14.37 -4.42 -8.92
C ASP A 356 13.90 -3.07 -9.48
N PHE A 357 12.63 -2.73 -9.35
CA PHE A 357 12.12 -1.44 -9.84
C PHE A 357 12.38 -0.34 -8.82
N ARG A 358 12.97 0.78 -9.26
CA ARG A 358 13.13 1.97 -8.42
C ARG A 358 11.77 2.63 -8.23
N LYS A 359 11.27 2.67 -6.99
CA LYS A 359 10.00 3.32 -6.62
C LYS A 359 8.83 2.88 -7.51
N ALA A 360 8.68 1.56 -7.66
CA ALA A 360 7.81 0.95 -8.64
C ALA A 360 6.38 1.53 -8.62
N TYR A 361 5.72 1.51 -7.45
CA TYR A 361 4.37 2.07 -7.31
C TYR A 361 4.28 3.55 -7.64
N ASP A 362 5.30 4.35 -7.31
CA ASP A 362 5.26 5.81 -7.48
C ASP A 362 5.56 6.26 -8.92
N THR A 363 6.12 5.37 -9.76
CA THR A 363 6.70 5.74 -11.06
C THR A 363 5.97 5.14 -12.26
N VAL A 364 5.09 4.14 -12.08
CA VAL A 364 4.31 3.57 -13.20
C VAL A 364 3.54 4.68 -13.90
N ALA A 365 3.83 4.88 -15.18
CA ALA A 365 3.07 5.79 -16.03
C ALA A 365 1.62 5.31 -16.17
N ARG A 366 0.67 6.23 -15.95
CA ARG A 366 -0.76 5.89 -15.95
C ARG A 366 -1.25 5.49 -17.34
N ASP A 367 -0.81 6.18 -18.38
CA ASP A 367 -1.17 5.85 -19.77
C ASP A 367 -0.73 4.44 -20.14
N PHE A 368 0.49 4.06 -19.73
CA PHE A 368 0.99 2.70 -19.90
C PHE A 368 0.16 1.68 -19.14
N LEU A 369 -0.23 1.98 -17.89
CA LEU A 369 -1.11 1.11 -17.11
C LEU A 369 -2.46 0.92 -17.82
N PHE A 370 -3.09 1.99 -18.30
CA PHE A 370 -4.38 1.90 -18.98
C PHE A 370 -4.28 1.13 -20.30
N LEU A 371 -3.25 1.41 -21.11
CA LEU A 371 -2.97 0.65 -22.33
C LEU A 371 -2.73 -0.83 -22.03
N THR A 372 -1.99 -1.14 -20.96
CA THR A 372 -1.74 -2.52 -20.51
C THR A 372 -3.05 -3.26 -20.22
N LEU A 373 -3.99 -2.62 -19.52
CA LEU A 373 -5.31 -3.21 -19.25
C LEU A 373 -6.07 -3.49 -20.57
N ILE A 374 -6.04 -2.55 -21.52
CA ILE A 374 -6.68 -2.72 -22.84
C ILE A 374 -6.05 -3.90 -23.59
N LYS A 375 -4.72 -4.00 -23.62
CA LYS A 375 -4.00 -5.09 -24.31
C LYS A 375 -4.28 -6.46 -23.67
N PHE A 376 -4.41 -6.52 -22.34
CA PHE A 376 -4.89 -7.72 -21.64
C PHE A 376 -6.39 -8.00 -21.79
N GLY A 377 -7.14 -7.19 -22.53
CA GLY A 377 -8.55 -7.46 -22.86
C GLY A 377 -9.54 -7.05 -21.78
N PHE A 378 -9.17 -6.19 -20.84
CA PHE A 378 -10.15 -5.55 -19.95
C PHE A 378 -11.09 -4.66 -20.77
N SER A 379 -12.37 -4.63 -20.42
CA SER A 379 -13.35 -3.87 -21.18
C SER A 379 -13.12 -2.36 -21.04
N PRO A 380 -13.52 -1.55 -22.04
CA PRO A 380 -13.39 -0.09 -21.99
C PRO A 380 -14.04 0.52 -20.74
N GLU A 381 -15.17 -0.03 -20.29
CA GLU A 381 -15.88 0.44 -19.09
C GLU A 381 -15.05 0.21 -17.83
N PHE A 382 -14.42 -0.97 -17.71
CA PHE A 382 -13.51 -1.27 -16.61
C PHE A 382 -12.30 -0.33 -16.61
N VAL A 383 -11.67 -0.14 -17.77
CA VAL A 383 -10.50 0.75 -17.91
C VAL A 383 -10.88 2.19 -17.56
N ALA A 384 -12.02 2.68 -18.05
CA ALA A 384 -12.53 4.01 -17.74
C ALA A 384 -12.81 4.20 -16.23
N MET A 385 -13.36 3.18 -15.56
CA MET A 385 -13.53 3.19 -14.11
C MET A 385 -12.17 3.29 -13.39
N ILE A 386 -11.15 2.53 -13.81
CA ILE A 386 -9.80 2.62 -13.25
C ILE A 386 -9.19 4.01 -13.52
N GLN A 387 -9.40 4.59 -14.70
CA GLN A 387 -8.97 5.95 -15.03
C GLN A 387 -9.60 6.98 -14.08
N ARG A 388 -10.93 6.95 -13.89
CA ARG A 388 -11.65 7.90 -13.03
C ARG A 388 -11.13 7.92 -11.60
N ILE A 389 -10.74 6.78 -11.02
CA ILE A 389 -10.21 6.72 -9.65
C ILE A 389 -8.71 7.08 -9.51
N HIS A 390 -8.02 7.34 -10.63
CA HIS A 390 -6.61 7.76 -10.66
C HIS A 390 -6.45 9.20 -11.17
N VAL A 391 -7.16 9.59 -12.23
CA VAL A 391 -7.09 10.94 -12.81
C VAL A 391 -7.61 11.96 -11.78
N GLY A 392 -6.94 13.11 -11.69
CA GLY A 392 -7.32 14.16 -10.72
C GLY A 392 -6.91 13.91 -9.27
N THR A 393 -6.23 12.80 -8.96
CA THR A 393 -5.80 12.53 -7.58
C THR A 393 -4.83 13.56 -7.06
N THR A 394 -5.02 13.96 -5.81
CA THR A 394 -4.13 14.87 -5.08
C THR A 394 -3.59 14.19 -3.82
N ALA A 395 -2.45 14.65 -3.35
CA ALA A 395 -1.85 14.18 -2.10
C ALA A 395 -1.26 15.33 -1.29
N ARG A 396 -1.34 15.24 0.03
CA ARG A 396 -0.63 16.12 0.97
C ARG A 396 0.32 15.30 1.81
N PHE A 397 1.53 15.79 2.05
CA PHE A 397 2.43 15.20 3.03
C PHE A 397 2.02 15.65 4.42
N GLN A 398 2.00 14.72 5.38
CA GLN A 398 1.91 15.05 6.79
C GLN A 398 3.16 14.57 7.52
N VAL A 399 3.85 15.53 8.12
CA VAL A 399 5.11 15.30 8.83
C VAL A 399 5.08 16.10 10.12
N ASN A 400 5.37 15.44 11.25
CA ASN A 400 5.35 16.05 12.58
C ASN A 400 4.04 16.80 12.93
N GLY A 401 2.91 16.38 12.36
CA GLY A 401 1.61 17.03 12.57
C GLY A 401 1.31 18.21 11.64
N GLU A 402 2.28 18.66 10.84
CA GLU A 402 2.11 19.71 9.84
C GLU A 402 1.75 19.13 8.48
N LEU A 403 1.02 19.91 7.67
CA LEU A 403 0.63 19.54 6.30
C LEU A 403 1.41 20.34 5.27
N SER A 404 1.76 19.68 4.17
CA SER A 404 2.24 20.35 2.95
C SER A 404 1.07 20.96 2.18
N ASP A 405 1.38 21.79 1.19
CA ASP A 405 0.42 22.12 0.14
C ASP A 405 -0.02 20.88 -0.65
N PRO A 406 -1.23 20.89 -1.25
CA PRO A 406 -1.69 19.84 -2.14
C PRO A 406 -0.78 19.67 -3.36
N LEU A 407 -0.37 18.43 -3.61
CA LEU A 407 0.37 18.03 -4.80
C LEU A 407 -0.55 17.20 -5.71
N GLN A 408 -0.67 17.60 -6.97
CA GLN A 408 -1.32 16.76 -7.97
C GLN A 408 -0.44 15.54 -8.26
N VAL A 409 -1.00 14.34 -8.16
CA VAL A 409 -0.31 13.09 -8.46
C VAL A 409 -0.64 12.70 -9.90
N LYS A 410 0.36 12.70 -10.78
CA LYS A 410 0.25 12.39 -12.21
C LYS A 410 0.83 11.03 -12.59
N SER A 411 1.69 10.45 -11.76
CA SER A 411 2.24 9.11 -11.98
C SER A 411 2.02 8.21 -10.78
N GLY A 412 2.17 6.91 -11.03
CA GLY A 412 2.07 5.87 -10.05
C GLY A 412 0.66 5.43 -9.70
N ILE A 413 0.64 4.37 -8.91
CA ILE A 413 -0.52 3.71 -8.35
C ILE A 413 -0.48 3.94 -6.84
N ARG A 414 -1.61 4.34 -6.25
CA ARG A 414 -1.66 4.85 -4.87
C ARG A 414 -1.26 3.78 -3.85
N GLN A 415 -0.14 3.98 -3.17
CA GLN A 415 0.37 3.04 -2.18
C GLN A 415 -0.56 3.01 -0.95
N GLY A 416 -1.24 1.88 -0.73
CA GLY A 416 -2.29 1.74 0.29
C GLY A 416 -3.66 1.42 -0.29
N CYS A 417 -3.83 1.55 -1.60
CA CYS A 417 -5.00 1.04 -2.32
C CYS A 417 -4.96 -0.51 -2.39
N PRO A 418 -6.02 -1.21 -1.96
CA PRO A 418 -6.14 -2.68 -2.08
C PRO A 418 -5.97 -3.24 -3.49
N LEU A 419 -6.35 -2.46 -4.52
CA LEU A 419 -6.24 -2.86 -5.93
C LEU A 419 -4.83 -2.62 -6.50
N ALA A 420 -4.03 -1.74 -5.89
CA ALA A 420 -2.74 -1.32 -6.42
C ALA A 420 -1.75 -2.46 -6.71
N PRO A 421 -1.60 -3.49 -5.84
CA PRO A 421 -0.70 -4.60 -6.12
C PRO A 421 -1.07 -5.37 -7.39
N LEU A 422 -2.36 -5.48 -7.73
CA LEU A 422 -2.83 -6.23 -8.91
C LEU A 422 -2.61 -5.46 -10.19
N LEU A 423 -2.85 -4.15 -10.16
CA LEU A 423 -2.55 -3.25 -11.27
C LEU A 423 -1.04 -3.21 -11.54
N PHE A 424 -0.23 -3.17 -10.47
CA PHE A 424 1.22 -3.24 -10.60
C PHE A 424 1.68 -4.59 -11.18
N LEU A 425 1.09 -5.70 -10.74
CA LEU A 425 1.38 -7.02 -11.32
C LEU A 425 1.12 -7.06 -12.83
N LEU A 426 -0.02 -6.54 -13.28
CA LEU A 426 -0.35 -6.49 -14.71
C LEU A 426 0.66 -5.65 -15.50
N ALA A 427 1.04 -4.47 -14.98
CA ALA A 427 2.08 -3.64 -15.60
C ALA A 427 3.45 -4.34 -15.63
N ALA A 428 3.83 -5.04 -14.56
CA ALA A 428 5.09 -5.77 -14.48
C ALA A 428 5.11 -7.02 -15.38
N GLU A 429 3.96 -7.64 -15.63
CA GLU A 429 3.83 -8.81 -16.50
C GLU A 429 4.20 -8.50 -17.96
N VAL A 430 4.00 -7.25 -18.39
CA VAL A 430 4.42 -6.80 -19.74
C VAL A 430 5.93 -6.98 -19.93
N LEU A 431 6.73 -6.61 -18.92
CA LEU A 431 8.18 -6.83 -18.95
C LEU A 431 8.52 -8.33 -18.97
N ALA A 432 7.80 -9.14 -18.19
CA ALA A 432 8.01 -10.59 -18.18
C ALA A 432 7.74 -11.22 -19.55
N LEU A 433 6.66 -10.80 -20.23
CA LEU A 433 6.32 -11.25 -21.57
C LEU A 433 7.34 -10.78 -22.61
N ALA A 434 7.77 -9.51 -22.56
CA ALA A 434 8.79 -8.98 -23.46
C ALA A 434 10.08 -9.80 -23.39
N ILE A 435 10.51 -10.17 -22.17
CA ILE A 435 11.71 -10.98 -21.97
C ILE A 435 11.52 -12.42 -22.45
N GLN A 436 10.32 -13.00 -22.32
CA GLN A 436 10.03 -14.34 -22.85
C GLN A 436 9.98 -14.39 -24.38
N GLN A 437 9.59 -13.28 -25.01
CA GLN A 437 9.47 -13.14 -26.46
C GLN A 437 10.77 -12.69 -27.12
N ASP A 438 11.76 -12.26 -26.34
CA ASP A 438 13.08 -11.87 -26.80
C ASP A 438 13.85 -13.11 -27.29
N GLN A 439 14.15 -13.13 -28.59
CA GLN A 439 14.83 -14.26 -29.24
C GLN A 439 16.32 -14.33 -28.92
N ASP A 440 16.92 -13.22 -28.49
CA ASP A 440 18.34 -13.18 -28.15
C ASP A 440 18.59 -13.79 -26.77
N LEU A 441 17.55 -13.96 -25.95
CA LEU A 441 17.64 -14.50 -24.59
C LEU A 441 17.34 -16.00 -24.54
N VAL A 442 18.36 -16.77 -24.17
CA VAL A 442 18.25 -18.21 -23.94
C VAL A 442 18.23 -18.49 -22.43
N GLY A 443 17.16 -19.12 -21.95
CA GLY A 443 17.01 -19.53 -20.54
C GLY A 443 17.41 -20.98 -20.27
N ILE A 444 17.51 -21.38 -18.99
CA ILE A 444 17.74 -22.78 -18.58
C ILE A 444 16.41 -23.54 -18.57
N THR A 445 16.37 -24.66 -19.29
CA THR A 445 15.25 -25.61 -19.23
C THR A 445 15.36 -26.49 -17.97
N VAL A 446 14.35 -26.46 -17.11
CA VAL A 446 14.28 -27.31 -15.92
C VAL A 446 13.48 -28.59 -16.26
N PRO A 447 14.02 -29.81 -16.00
CA PRO A 447 13.30 -31.06 -16.25
C PRO A 447 11.95 -31.12 -15.52
N GLY A 448 10.90 -31.63 -16.19
CA GLY A 448 9.58 -31.88 -15.59
C GLY A 448 8.48 -30.84 -15.89
N ARG A 449 8.78 -29.76 -16.61
CA ARG A 449 7.75 -28.83 -17.17
C ARG A 449 7.67 -28.95 -18.69
N GLY A 450 7.14 -30.06 -19.18
CA GLY A 450 6.58 -30.12 -20.54
C GLY A 450 5.14 -29.59 -20.50
N VAL A 451 4.92 -28.29 -20.67
CA VAL A 451 3.58 -27.77 -20.97
C VAL A 451 3.38 -27.90 -22.48
N ARG A 452 2.28 -28.54 -22.91
CA ARG A 452 1.90 -28.62 -24.32
C ARG A 452 1.66 -27.20 -24.84
N GLY A 453 2.47 -26.75 -25.81
CA GLY A 453 2.16 -25.60 -26.65
C GLY A 453 3.06 -24.37 -26.51
N GLU A 454 3.94 -24.27 -25.50
CA GLU A 454 4.90 -23.17 -25.42
C GLU A 454 6.22 -23.53 -26.14
N ASN A 455 6.76 -22.58 -26.92
CA ASN A 455 7.97 -22.75 -27.72
C ASN A 455 9.12 -23.32 -26.87
N LYS A 456 9.73 -24.41 -27.37
CA LYS A 456 10.74 -25.21 -26.66
C LYS A 456 12.08 -24.50 -26.40
N ASN A 457 12.26 -23.25 -26.84
CA ASN A 457 13.55 -22.56 -26.86
C ASN A 457 13.72 -21.42 -25.83
N SER A 458 12.71 -21.06 -25.03
CA SER A 458 12.83 -19.92 -24.10
C SER A 458 12.05 -20.12 -22.79
N GLN A 459 12.42 -21.15 -22.01
CA GLN A 459 11.86 -21.31 -20.66
C GLN A 459 12.60 -20.44 -19.65
N LEU A 460 12.17 -19.18 -19.53
CA LEU A 460 12.60 -18.23 -18.50
C LEU A 460 11.67 -18.35 -17.28
N SER A 461 12.24 -18.78 -16.16
CA SER A 461 11.52 -18.94 -14.89
C SER A 461 11.52 -17.62 -14.11
N TRP A 462 10.37 -16.98 -14.00
CA TRP A 462 10.19 -15.77 -13.19
C TRP A 462 9.97 -16.07 -11.71
N MET A 463 10.58 -15.23 -10.89
CA MET A 463 10.14 -14.91 -9.53
C MET A 463 9.83 -13.42 -9.51
N ILE A 464 8.78 -12.98 -8.80
CA ILE A 464 8.48 -11.59 -8.41
C ILE A 464 9.64 -10.64 -8.75
N PRO A 465 9.48 -9.70 -9.68
CA PRO A 465 10.44 -9.41 -10.77
C PRO A 465 11.89 -9.41 -10.29
N ARG A 466 12.57 -10.56 -10.21
CA ARG A 466 13.88 -10.60 -9.54
C ARG A 466 14.92 -11.56 -10.06
N CYS A 467 14.68 -12.51 -10.96
CA CYS A 467 15.76 -13.42 -11.40
C CYS A 467 15.49 -13.94 -12.81
N PHE A 468 16.49 -13.93 -13.69
CA PHE A 468 16.53 -14.82 -14.86
C PHE A 468 17.97 -15.10 -15.30
N LEU A 469 18.18 -16.16 -16.06
CA LEU A 469 19.48 -16.52 -16.60
C LEU A 469 19.61 -16.14 -18.07
N ALA A 470 20.77 -15.62 -18.45
CA ALA A 470 21.07 -15.21 -19.82
C ALA A 470 22.57 -15.31 -20.13
N ARG A 471 22.90 -15.35 -21.42
CA ARG A 471 24.28 -15.30 -21.95
C ARG A 471 24.80 -13.85 -21.95
N ARG A 472 26.09 -13.63 -21.70
CA ARG A 472 26.69 -12.29 -21.58
C ARG A 472 26.57 -11.46 -22.86
N SER A 473 26.74 -12.07 -24.03
CA SER A 473 26.63 -11.41 -25.34
C SER A 473 25.20 -10.93 -25.64
N SER A 474 24.19 -11.71 -25.24
CA SER A 474 22.78 -11.39 -25.46
C SER A 474 22.26 -10.27 -24.55
N CYS A 475 22.78 -10.17 -23.32
CA CYS A 475 22.30 -9.19 -22.34
C CYS A 475 22.47 -7.73 -22.80
N HIS A 476 23.49 -7.42 -23.61
CA HIS A 476 23.80 -6.05 -24.03
C HIS A 476 22.80 -5.53 -25.09
N ALA A 477 22.34 -6.40 -26.00
CA ALA A 477 21.33 -6.08 -27.01
C ALA A 477 19.93 -6.00 -26.38
N SER A 478 19.56 -6.99 -25.57
CA SER A 478 18.28 -7.01 -24.85
C SER A 478 18.11 -5.85 -23.86
N TRP A 479 19.18 -5.36 -23.24
CA TRP A 479 19.07 -4.20 -22.34
C TRP A 479 18.68 -2.89 -23.05
N LYS A 480 19.12 -2.68 -24.30
CA LYS A 480 18.66 -1.53 -25.10
C LYS A 480 17.16 -1.64 -25.39
N SER A 481 16.69 -2.85 -25.70
CA SER A 481 15.27 -3.15 -25.89
C SER A 481 14.45 -2.89 -24.61
N TRP A 482 14.94 -3.33 -23.45
CA TRP A 482 14.26 -3.10 -22.17
C TRP A 482 14.28 -1.65 -21.70
N ASN A 483 15.29 -0.86 -22.07
CA ASN A 483 15.26 0.58 -21.83
C ASN A 483 14.11 1.26 -22.62
N GLY A 484 13.79 0.77 -23.83
CA GLY A 484 12.62 1.23 -24.59
C GLY A 484 11.30 0.94 -23.87
N LEU A 485 11.15 -0.29 -23.35
CA LEU A 485 9.98 -0.64 -22.54
C LEU A 485 9.93 0.12 -21.21
N ALA A 486 11.08 0.39 -20.57
CA ALA A 486 11.18 1.22 -19.38
C ALA A 486 10.74 2.68 -19.65
N ASN A 487 11.02 3.20 -20.84
CA ASN A 487 10.55 4.52 -21.29
C ASN A 487 9.04 4.55 -21.57
N CYS A 488 8.44 3.41 -21.91
CA CYS A 488 6.99 3.27 -22.00
C CYS A 488 6.36 3.16 -20.60
N GLN A 489 6.92 2.31 -19.74
CA GLN A 489 6.40 2.02 -18.40
C GLN A 489 6.61 3.19 -17.42
N GLY A 490 7.64 4.01 -17.64
CA GLY A 490 8.07 5.07 -16.72
C GLY A 490 8.84 4.57 -15.49
N CYS A 491 9.05 3.25 -15.36
CA CYS A 491 9.80 2.66 -14.25
C CYS A 491 11.25 2.41 -14.63
N LYS A 492 12.19 2.91 -13.82
CA LYS A 492 13.63 2.62 -13.98
C LYS A 492 14.06 1.43 -13.13
N CYS A 493 14.95 0.58 -13.67
CA CYS A 493 15.61 -0.48 -12.90
C CYS A 493 16.60 0.08 -11.87
N ASN A 494 16.65 -0.54 -10.70
CA ASN A 494 17.55 -0.20 -9.60
C ASN A 494 18.92 -0.87 -9.81
N ARG A 495 19.90 -0.07 -10.24
CA ARG A 495 21.26 -0.53 -10.59
C ARG A 495 22.03 -1.17 -9.43
N GLN A 496 21.81 -0.73 -8.20
CA GLN A 496 22.56 -1.24 -7.02
C GLN A 496 22.11 -2.64 -6.56
N ARG A 497 20.97 -3.13 -7.06
CA ARG A 497 20.43 -4.46 -6.71
C ARG A 497 20.44 -5.44 -7.89
N ALA A 498 20.69 -4.94 -9.10
CA ALA A 498 21.00 -5.74 -10.27
C ALA A 498 22.45 -6.24 -10.17
N VAL A 499 22.62 -7.43 -9.60
CA VAL A 499 23.94 -8.05 -9.44
C VAL A 499 24.04 -9.27 -10.36
N PRO A 500 25.02 -9.29 -11.28
CA PRO A 500 25.39 -10.50 -12.01
C PRO A 500 26.07 -11.50 -11.07
N TYR A 501 25.47 -12.68 -10.86
CA TYR A 501 26.13 -13.79 -10.16
C TYR A 501 26.83 -14.71 -11.17
N PHE A 502 28.16 -14.86 -11.04
CA PHE A 502 28.97 -15.79 -11.84
C PHE A 502 29.44 -16.99 -11.02
N SER A 503 29.47 -18.17 -11.63
CA SER A 503 30.34 -19.27 -11.19
C SER A 503 31.63 -19.25 -12.00
N THR A 504 32.77 -19.25 -11.29
CA THR A 504 34.13 -19.59 -11.75
C THR A 504 34.74 -18.74 -12.89
N GLN A 505 35.07 -17.48 -12.61
CA GLN A 505 36.42 -16.90 -12.86
C GLN A 505 36.42 -15.42 -12.45
N GLN A 506 37.39 -15.05 -11.59
CA GLN A 506 37.34 -13.87 -10.72
C GLN A 506 37.95 -12.60 -11.33
N SER A 507 38.36 -12.62 -12.60
CA SER A 507 39.08 -11.52 -13.24
C SER A 507 38.35 -11.04 -14.48
N THR A 508 37.39 -10.10 -14.33
CA THR A 508 36.93 -9.13 -15.35
C THR A 508 35.64 -8.42 -14.88
N CYS A 509 35.65 -7.84 -13.66
CA CYS A 509 34.52 -7.05 -13.14
C CYS A 509 34.50 -5.60 -13.69
N GLU A 510 35.58 -5.10 -14.28
CA GLU A 510 35.73 -3.68 -14.60
C GLU A 510 35.09 -3.24 -15.93
N SER A 511 34.66 -4.17 -16.80
CA SER A 511 34.09 -3.81 -18.12
C SER A 511 32.57 -3.69 -18.16
N ILE A 512 31.84 -4.07 -17.10
CA ILE A 512 30.37 -3.97 -17.03
C ILE A 512 29.92 -2.63 -16.42
N THR A 513 30.83 -1.85 -15.82
CA THR A 513 30.55 -0.52 -15.25
C THR A 513 30.52 0.61 -16.29
N GLY A 514 30.79 0.32 -17.57
CA GLY A 514 30.84 1.28 -18.68
C GLY A 514 29.51 1.74 -19.28
N PHE A 515 28.37 1.62 -18.58
CA PHE A 515 27.06 2.04 -19.09
C PHE A 515 26.69 3.46 -18.61
N ARG A 516 26.91 4.46 -19.47
CA ARG A 516 26.49 5.86 -19.25
C ARG A 516 24.96 5.98 -19.22
N CYS A 517 24.50 6.86 -18.32
CA CYS A 517 23.11 7.23 -18.03
C CYS A 517 22.38 7.87 -19.20
#